data_AF-G3GSD5-F1
#
_entry.id   AF-G3GSD5-F1
#
_cell.length_a   1.000
_cell.length_b   1.000
_cell.length_c   1.000
_cell.angle_alpha   90.00
_cell.angle_beta   90.00
_cell.angle_gamma   90.00
#
_symmetry.space_group_name_H-M   'P 1'
#
loop_
_entity.id
_entity.type
_entity.pdbx_description
1 polymer ?
#
loop_
_entity_poly.entity_id
_entity_poly.type
_entity_poly.pdbx_seq_one_letter_code
_entity_poly.pdbx_strand_id
1 'polypeptide(L)'
;MAGKVLAALDQERLTNQTLVYFTSDNGGSLEAQEDGARAGDWNGVYRGGSGSGSWEGGVRAPGIFRWPTVLEVGLVIEEPTSLVDLLPILNYVCRGNLPQDRVTDGRNLMRLLEGCAALRP
;
A
#
# COMPACT_ATOMS: atom_id res chain seq x y z
N MET A 1 12.39 -9.23 -7.27
CA MET A 1 13.06 -7.91 -7.27
C MET A 1 13.09 -7.27 -5.89
N ALA A 2 11.95 -7.18 -5.18
CA ALA A 2 11.85 -6.55 -3.84
C ALA A 2 12.92 -7.02 -2.83
N GLY A 3 13.18 -8.32 -2.72
CA GLY A 3 14.22 -8.83 -1.82
C GLY A 3 15.64 -8.29 -2.09
N LYS A 4 15.98 -7.98 -3.35
CA LYS A 4 17.28 -7.36 -3.69
C LYS A 4 17.34 -5.91 -3.21
N VAL A 5 16.23 -5.17 -3.29
CA VAL A 5 16.14 -3.80 -2.77
C VAL A 5 16.28 -3.81 -1.24
N LEU A 6 15.58 -4.72 -0.55
CA LEU A 6 15.71 -4.86 0.90
C LEU A 6 17.14 -5.22 1.32
N ALA A 7 17.79 -6.16 0.60
CA ALA A 7 19.18 -6.51 0.85
C ALA A 7 20.15 -5.33 0.65
N ALA A 8 19.91 -4.49 -0.37
CA ALA A 8 20.70 -3.27 -0.57
C ALA A 8 20.52 -2.27 0.58
N LEU A 9 19.29 -2.08 1.08
CA LEU A 9 19.05 -1.22 2.26
C LEU A 9 19.79 -1.74 3.51
N ASP A 10 19.86 -3.06 3.69
CA ASP A 10 20.60 -3.68 4.80
C ASP A 10 22.12 -3.48 4.63
N GLN A 11 22.65 -3.71 3.43
CA GLN A 11 24.09 -3.53 3.12
C GLN A 11 24.55 -2.09 3.33
N GLU A 12 23.73 -1.11 2.93
CA GLU A 12 24.00 0.32 3.08
C GLU A 12 23.63 0.85 4.48
N ARG A 13 23.15 -0.01 5.39
CA ARG A 13 22.72 0.35 6.76
C ARG A 13 21.61 1.40 6.81
N LEU A 14 20.78 1.46 5.76
CA LEU A 14 19.67 2.41 5.63
C LEU A 14 18.33 1.86 6.14
N THR A 15 18.26 0.56 6.45
CA THR A 15 17.03 -0.14 6.87
C THR A 15 16.26 0.55 7.99
N ASN A 16 16.94 1.10 9.00
CA ASN A 16 16.28 1.73 10.14
C ASN A 16 15.76 3.16 9.87
N GLN A 17 16.13 3.75 8.73
CA GLN A 17 15.76 5.12 8.34
C GLN A 17 14.90 5.14 7.06
N THR A 18 14.49 3.98 6.57
CA THR A 18 13.75 3.85 5.31
C THR A 18 12.38 3.27 5.57
N LEU A 19 11.34 4.04 5.24
CA LEU A 19 9.99 3.52 5.08
C LEU A 19 9.89 2.78 3.73
N VAL A 20 9.48 1.52 3.77
CA VAL A 20 9.15 0.75 2.57
C VAL A 20 7.65 0.53 2.53
N TYR A 21 7.02 0.85 1.39
CA TYR A 21 5.63 0.55 1.09
C TYR A 21 5.55 -0.33 -0.16
N PHE A 22 4.81 -1.43 -0.07
CA PHE A 22 4.57 -2.34 -1.19
C PHE A 22 3.08 -2.44 -1.46
N THR A 23 2.70 -2.25 -2.72
CA THR A 23 1.30 -2.26 -3.17
C THR A 23 1.19 -2.58 -4.66
N SER A 24 -0.04 -2.61 -5.15
CA SER A 24 -0.40 -2.58 -6.56
C SER A 24 -1.38 -1.41 -6.81
N ASP A 25 -1.46 -0.94 -8.05
CA ASP A 25 -2.33 0.16 -8.46
C ASP A 25 -3.80 -0.28 -8.65
N ASN A 26 -4.05 -1.56 -8.95
CA ASN A 26 -5.38 -2.14 -9.06
C ASN A 26 -5.33 -3.67 -8.85
N GLY A 27 -6.48 -4.33 -8.94
CA GLY A 27 -6.54 -5.78 -8.92
C GLY A 27 -5.98 -6.43 -10.18
N GLY A 28 -5.60 -7.71 -10.09
CA GLY A 28 -5.00 -8.46 -11.19
C GLY A 28 -5.87 -8.55 -12.44
N SER A 29 -5.22 -8.70 -13.60
CA SER A 29 -5.88 -8.79 -14.91
C SER A 29 -6.41 -10.21 -15.14
N LEU A 30 -7.70 -10.45 -14.91
CA LEU A 30 -8.28 -11.79 -15.01
C LEU A 30 -8.48 -12.29 -16.44
N GLU A 31 -8.60 -11.37 -17.40
CA GLU A 31 -8.92 -11.67 -18.81
C GLU A 31 -7.68 -11.85 -19.68
N ALA A 32 -6.47 -11.72 -19.10
CA ALA A 32 -5.24 -11.88 -19.86
C ALA A 32 -5.14 -13.30 -20.45
N GLN A 33 -4.76 -13.34 -21.74
CA GLN A 33 -4.48 -14.56 -22.47
C GLN A 33 -3.10 -14.47 -23.09
N GLU A 34 -2.31 -15.53 -22.96
CA GLU A 34 -1.05 -15.72 -23.68
C GLU A 34 -1.16 -16.99 -24.51
N ASP A 35 -0.90 -16.89 -25.82
CA ASP A 35 -0.97 -17.99 -26.77
C ASP A 35 -2.29 -18.80 -26.74
N GLY A 36 -3.40 -18.14 -26.44
CA GLY A 36 -4.74 -18.75 -26.33
C GLY A 36 -4.97 -19.53 -25.03
N ALA A 37 -4.00 -19.56 -24.11
CA ALA A 37 -4.15 -20.07 -22.76
C ALA A 37 -4.51 -18.94 -21.79
N ARG A 38 -5.23 -19.29 -20.72
CA ARG A 38 -5.54 -18.36 -19.63
C ARG A 38 -4.24 -18.01 -18.91
N ALA A 39 -3.83 -16.75 -19.03
CA ALA A 39 -2.67 -16.17 -18.36
C ALA A 39 -3.08 -15.10 -17.33
N GLY A 40 -4.38 -14.97 -17.07
CA GLY A 40 -4.91 -14.00 -16.12
C GLY A 40 -4.49 -14.25 -14.68
N ASP A 41 -4.35 -13.16 -13.94
CA ASP A 41 -3.98 -13.14 -12.53
C ASP A 41 -5.07 -13.77 -11.63
N TRP A 42 -4.79 -13.81 -10.33
CA TRP A 42 -5.73 -14.27 -9.30
C TRP A 42 -5.83 -13.30 -8.13
N ASN A 43 -7.05 -12.84 -7.84
CA ASN A 43 -7.35 -11.89 -6.76
C ASN A 43 -7.87 -12.57 -5.49
N GLY A 44 -7.50 -13.83 -5.26
CA GLY A 44 -7.91 -14.56 -4.07
C GLY A 44 -9.41 -14.90 -4.05
N VAL A 45 -10.04 -14.67 -2.89
CA VAL A 45 -11.49 -14.87 -2.67
C VAL A 45 -12.33 -13.73 -3.25
N TYR A 46 -11.71 -12.64 -3.71
CA TYR A 46 -12.40 -11.44 -4.13
C TYR A 46 -12.90 -11.53 -5.57
N ARG A 47 -14.11 -11.03 -5.80
CA ARG A 47 -14.74 -10.98 -7.13
C ARG A 47 -14.14 -9.85 -7.97
N GLY A 48 -13.96 -10.07 -9.26
CA GLY A 48 -13.52 -9.04 -10.22
C GLY A 48 -12.00 -8.92 -10.32
N GLY A 49 -11.56 -8.06 -11.25
CA GLY A 49 -10.15 -7.79 -11.54
C GLY A 49 -9.94 -6.36 -12.02
N SER A 50 -8.78 -6.09 -12.62
CA SER A 50 -8.49 -4.78 -13.23
C SER A 50 -9.67 -4.28 -14.09
N GLY A 51 -10.02 -3.00 -13.97
CA GLY A 51 -11.18 -2.39 -14.63
C GLY A 51 -12.54 -2.65 -13.96
N SER A 52 -12.63 -3.57 -13.00
CA SER A 52 -13.85 -3.89 -12.25
C SER A 52 -14.00 -3.05 -10.98
N GLY A 53 -14.05 -1.72 -11.10
CA GLY A 53 -14.00 -0.78 -9.96
C GLY A 53 -15.12 -0.90 -8.91
N SER A 54 -16.20 -1.63 -9.21
CA SER A 54 -17.30 -1.88 -8.26
C SER A 54 -17.14 -3.18 -7.46
N TRP A 55 -16.09 -3.96 -7.72
CA TRP A 55 -15.85 -5.24 -7.04
C TRP A 55 -14.51 -5.21 -6.30
N GLU A 56 -14.45 -5.87 -5.12
CA GLU A 56 -13.24 -5.91 -4.28
C GLU A 56 -12.00 -6.38 -5.05
N GLY A 57 -12.13 -7.37 -5.93
CA GLY A 57 -11.01 -7.87 -6.73
C GLY A 57 -10.50 -6.88 -7.77
N GLY A 58 -11.19 -5.76 -8.03
CA GLY A 58 -10.69 -4.68 -8.87
C GLY A 58 -10.04 -3.53 -8.09
N VAL A 59 -10.44 -3.29 -6.84
CA VAL A 59 -10.01 -2.14 -6.04
C VAL A 59 -9.14 -2.48 -4.84
N ARG A 60 -9.27 -3.68 -4.27
CA ARG A 60 -8.46 -4.14 -3.14
C ARG A 60 -7.10 -4.59 -3.64
N ALA A 61 -6.06 -4.02 -3.07
CA ALA A 61 -4.67 -4.32 -3.39
C ALA A 61 -3.92 -4.79 -2.13
N PRO A 62 -2.76 -5.48 -2.29
CA PRO A 62 -1.83 -5.68 -1.18
C PRO A 62 -1.40 -4.33 -0.62
N GLY A 63 -1.32 -4.17 0.70
CA GLY A 63 -0.80 -2.97 1.33
C GLY A 63 0.13 -3.35 2.47
N ILE A 64 1.45 -3.22 2.26
CA ILE A 64 2.46 -3.63 3.24
C ILE A 64 3.36 -2.43 3.54
N PHE A 65 3.40 -2.01 4.79
CA PHE A 65 4.35 -1.03 5.30
C PHE A 65 5.44 -1.72 6.13
N ARG A 66 6.69 -1.28 5.98
CA ARG A 66 7.84 -1.72 6.79
C ARG A 66 8.68 -0.51 7.17
N TRP A 67 8.84 -0.31 8.47
CA TRP A 67 9.82 0.63 9.03
C TRP A 67 10.26 0.15 10.43
N PRO A 68 11.36 -0.61 10.54
CA PRO A 68 11.66 -1.41 11.74
C PRO A 68 11.79 -0.65 13.06
N THR A 69 12.13 0.64 13.02
CA THR A 69 12.32 1.48 14.22
C THR A 69 11.09 2.29 14.60
N VAL A 70 10.05 2.30 13.76
CA VAL A 70 8.85 3.14 13.91
C VAL A 70 7.58 2.30 14.00
N LEU A 71 7.46 1.26 13.17
CA LEU A 71 6.26 0.44 13.06
C LEU A 71 6.42 -0.90 13.77
N GLU A 72 5.36 -1.36 14.42
CA GLU A 72 5.33 -2.68 15.06
C GLU A 72 5.38 -3.80 14.02
N VAL A 73 6.21 -4.81 14.28
CA VAL A 73 6.35 -5.96 13.38
C VAL A 73 5.12 -6.85 13.49
N GLY A 74 4.53 -7.18 12.33
CA GLY A 74 3.41 -8.12 12.26
C GLY A 74 2.05 -7.54 12.63
N LEU A 75 1.95 -6.21 12.83
CA LEU A 75 0.67 -5.53 12.99
C LEU A 75 -0.19 -5.73 11.73
N VAL A 76 -1.44 -6.14 11.95
CA VAL A 76 -2.48 -6.26 10.92
C VAL A 76 -3.51 -5.17 11.14
N ILE A 77 -3.81 -4.42 10.09
CA ILE A 77 -4.79 -3.33 10.08
C ILE A 77 -5.96 -3.77 9.20
N GLU A 78 -7.17 -3.75 9.75
CA GLU A 78 -8.40 -4.15 9.03
C GLU A 78 -9.21 -2.95 8.55
N GLU A 79 -8.90 -1.75 9.06
CA GLU A 79 -9.52 -0.50 8.65
C GLU A 79 -9.36 -0.27 7.13
N PRO A 80 -10.41 0.21 6.44
CA PRO A 80 -10.31 0.58 5.04
C PRO A 80 -9.29 1.70 4.83
N THR A 81 -8.28 1.44 4.00
CA THR A 81 -7.28 2.41 3.57
C THR A 81 -7.32 2.59 2.06
N SER A 82 -6.85 3.73 1.56
CA SER A 82 -6.80 4.04 0.14
C SER A 82 -5.38 4.36 -0.32
N LEU A 83 -5.09 4.12 -1.61
CA LEU A 83 -3.81 4.50 -2.21
C LEU A 83 -3.57 6.01 -2.14
N VAL A 84 -4.63 6.83 -2.10
CA VAL A 84 -4.51 8.30 -1.94
C VAL A 84 -4.02 8.72 -0.56
N ASP A 85 -4.10 7.85 0.45
CA ASP A 85 -3.55 8.10 1.79
C ASP A 85 -2.01 8.12 1.79
N LEU A 86 -1.37 7.58 0.74
CA LEU A 86 0.09 7.57 0.64
C LEU A 86 0.67 9.00 0.59
N LEU A 87 0.03 9.93 -0.11
CA LEU A 87 0.50 11.31 -0.20
C LEU A 87 0.64 12.00 1.17
N PRO A 88 -0.40 12.07 2.02
CA PRO A 88 -0.29 12.68 3.35
C PRO A 88 0.63 11.92 4.30
N ILE A 89 0.74 10.59 4.17
CA ILE A 89 1.73 9.79 4.93
C ILE A 89 3.15 10.22 4.55
N LEU A 90 3.49 10.22 3.26
CA LEU A 90 4.82 10.62 2.79
C LEU A 90 5.14 12.07 3.13
N ASN A 91 4.15 12.97 3.00
CA ASN A 91 4.31 14.35 3.43
C ASN A 91 4.68 14.44 4.92
N TYR A 92 4.00 13.68 5.79
CA TYR A 92 4.31 13.64 7.22
C TYR A 92 5.72 13.09 7.48
N VAL A 93 6.07 11.96 6.86
CA VAL A 93 7.37 11.30 7.01
C VAL A 93 8.53 12.22 6.58
N CYS A 94 8.36 12.94 5.48
CA CYS A 94 9.34 13.88 4.96
C CYS A 94 9.30 15.26 5.66
N ARG A 95 8.43 15.45 6.67
CA ARG A 95 8.22 16.73 7.37
C ARG A 95 7.84 17.88 6.41
N GLY A 96 7.09 17.55 5.36
CA GLY A 96 6.61 18.49 4.35
C GLY A 96 5.30 19.18 4.75
N ASN A 97 4.82 20.04 3.85
CA ASN A 97 3.52 20.70 3.98
C ASN A 97 2.61 20.31 2.81
N LEU A 98 1.39 19.89 3.11
CA LEU A 98 0.38 19.65 2.08
C LEU A 98 -0.07 20.97 1.45
N PRO A 99 -0.50 20.95 0.17
CA PRO A 99 -1.11 22.11 -0.47
C PRO A 99 -2.30 22.63 0.35
N GLN A 100 -2.38 23.95 0.51
CA GLN A 100 -3.49 24.63 1.20
C GLN A 100 -4.50 25.24 0.21
N ASP A 101 -4.22 25.14 -1.09
CA ASP A 101 -5.01 25.73 -2.18
C ASP A 101 -6.04 24.76 -2.79
N ARG A 102 -6.09 23.52 -2.28
CA ARG A 102 -6.99 22.46 -2.76
C ARG A 102 -7.27 21.45 -1.67
N VAL A 103 -8.35 20.69 -1.84
CA VAL A 103 -8.69 19.55 -0.97
C VAL A 103 -7.78 18.37 -1.33
N THR A 104 -7.32 17.65 -0.32
CA THR A 104 -6.64 16.35 -0.45
C THR A 104 -7.55 15.29 0.16
N ASP A 105 -7.91 14.27 -0.63
CA ASP A 105 -8.84 13.22 -0.17
C ASP A 105 -8.18 12.24 0.83
N GLY A 106 -6.88 12.01 0.65
CA GLY A 106 -6.11 11.11 1.51
C GLY A 106 -5.98 11.64 2.94
N ARG A 107 -5.78 10.72 3.88
CA ARG A 107 -5.57 10.99 5.30
C ARG A 107 -4.20 10.50 5.76
N ASN A 108 -3.58 11.22 6.68
CA ASN A 108 -2.35 10.74 7.31
C ASN A 108 -2.67 9.58 8.26
N LEU A 109 -2.34 8.36 7.85
CA LEU A 109 -2.59 7.14 8.61
C LEU A 109 -1.45 6.74 9.55
N MET A 110 -0.42 7.57 9.76
CA MET A 110 0.73 7.18 10.60
C MET A 110 0.32 6.70 12.01
N ARG A 111 -0.70 7.32 12.63
CA ARG A 111 -1.20 6.86 13.93
C ARG A 111 -1.84 5.47 13.89
N LEU A 112 -2.46 5.11 12.77
CA LEU A 112 -3.00 3.77 12.55
C LEU A 112 -1.86 2.77 12.33
N LEU A 113 -0.85 3.15 11.51
CA LEU A 113 0.34 2.34 11.25
C LEU A 113 1.17 2.08 12.52
N GLU A 114 1.21 3.04 13.45
CA GLU A 114 1.87 2.95 14.76
C GLU A 114 1.01 2.20 15.81
N GLY A 115 -0.15 1.67 15.44
CA GLY A 115 -1.04 0.92 16.35
C GLY A 115 -1.72 1.79 17.42
N CYS A 116 -1.69 3.12 17.28
CA CYS A 116 -2.10 4.08 18.29
C CYS A 116 -3.56 4.57 18.16
N ALA A 117 -4.26 4.23 17.08
CA ALA A 117 -5.67 4.60 16.89
C ALA A 117 -6.35 3.72 15.85
N ALA A 118 -7.60 3.31 16.12
CA ALA A 118 -8.53 2.90 15.08
C ALA A 118 -9.06 4.15 14.34
N LEU A 119 -9.26 4.07 13.01
CA LEU A 119 -9.98 5.11 12.29
C LEU A 119 -11.39 5.19 12.87
N ARG A 120 -11.78 6.36 13.38
CA ARG A 120 -13.17 6.56 13.84
C ARG A 120 -14.11 6.42 12.63
N PRO A 121 -15.25 5.73 12.79
CA PRO A 121 -16.25 5.58 11.74
C PRO A 121 -16.80 6.93 11.26
#